data_AF-A0A0F9YH75-F1
#
_entry.id   AF-A0A0F9YH75-F1
#
_cell.length_a   1.000
_cell.length_b   1.000
_cell.length_c   1.000
_cell.angle_alpha   90.00
_cell.angle_beta   90.00
_cell.angle_gamma   90.00
#
_symmetry.space_group_name_H-M   'P 1'
#
loop_
_entity.id
_entity.type
_entity.pdbx_description
1 polymer ?
#
loop_
_entity_poly.entity_id
_entity_poly.type
_entity_poly.pdbx_seq_one_letter_code
_entity_poly.pdbx_strand_id
1 'polypeptide(L)'
;MSINNIKKKKLMNKAPEAEMISKVRGMVDYLYPKIEEEVREIFVHQNENAIKIIKRKVDFRLAFHAWFLLKYEFPNEATAIEMADSLPIDFFNKNEKKMIKNFLNYKESLFEIIEISKDKRDYKIKDLLDKHIYLIKTFDLPARFLKGMLIKAMIVKSLDNDYFFYGAVQSFNIKNRKNFIKEILKLIKIENKIRKERENRIIEWEIDKGQNSKKESPSQ
;
A
#
# COMPACT_ATOMS: atom_id res chain seq x y z
N MET A 1 -3.37 52.73 4.94
CA MET A 1 -3.89 51.36 4.73
C MET A 1 -3.59 50.96 3.30
N SER A 2 -2.78 49.92 3.07
CA SER A 2 -3.16 48.90 2.10
C SER A 2 -2.37 47.63 2.37
N ILE A 3 -3.13 46.55 2.44
CA ILE A 3 -2.79 45.29 3.07
C ILE A 3 -1.94 44.48 2.09
N ASN A 4 -0.66 44.29 2.43
CA ASN A 4 0.21 43.30 1.78
C ASN A 4 -0.30 41.89 2.11
N ASN A 5 -1.42 41.51 1.49
CA ASN A 5 -1.89 40.14 1.41
C ASN A 5 -1.07 39.38 0.37
N ILE A 6 0.23 39.25 0.63
CA ILE A 6 1.01 38.16 0.06
C ILE A 6 0.47 36.91 0.75
N LYS A 7 -0.55 36.31 0.12
CA LYS A 7 -0.94 34.92 0.34
C LYS A 7 0.31 34.08 0.10
N LYS A 8 1.12 33.88 1.14
CA LYS A 8 2.01 32.73 1.29
C LYS A 8 1.11 31.52 1.18
N LYS A 9 0.90 31.05 -0.05
CA LYS A 9 0.40 29.73 -0.36
C LYS A 9 1.44 28.81 0.27
N LYS A 10 1.17 28.35 1.50
CA LYS A 10 1.94 27.29 2.15
C LYS A 10 2.06 26.20 1.10
N LEU A 11 3.24 26.03 0.52
CA LEU A 11 3.56 24.80 -0.18
C LEU A 11 3.31 23.71 0.86
N MET A 12 2.20 22.99 0.73
CA MET A 12 2.03 21.74 1.44
C MET A 12 3.15 20.87 0.91
N ASN A 13 4.25 20.75 1.67
CA ASN A 13 5.26 19.74 1.40
C ASN A 13 4.50 18.43 1.28
N LYS A 14 4.60 17.77 0.13
CA LYS A 14 3.98 16.46 -0.06
C LYS A 14 4.60 15.52 0.98
N ALA A 15 3.81 14.60 1.52
CA ALA A 15 4.34 13.58 2.41
C ALA A 15 5.48 12.84 1.68
N PRO A 16 6.64 12.57 2.33
CA PRO A 16 7.78 11.91 1.68
C PRO A 16 7.40 10.59 0.99
N GLU A 17 6.46 9.84 1.57
CA GLU A 17 5.92 8.61 0.99
C GLU A 17 5.22 8.86 -0.35
N ALA A 18 4.52 9.99 -0.51
CA ALA A 18 3.87 10.33 -1.77
C ALA A 18 4.89 10.71 -2.87
N GLU A 19 6.00 11.33 -2.50
CA GLU A 19 7.09 11.63 -3.43
C GLU A 19 7.81 10.36 -3.88
N MET A 20 8.12 9.46 -2.94
CA MET A 20 8.71 8.14 -3.24
C MET A 20 7.81 7.34 -4.17
N ILE A 21 6.49 7.27 -3.90
CA ILE A 21 5.54 6.57 -4.77
C ILE A 21 5.49 7.19 -6.17
N SER A 22 5.57 8.52 -6.28
CA SER A 22 5.63 9.19 -7.58
C SER A 22 6.91 8.81 -8.35
N LYS A 23 8.03 8.63 -7.65
CA LYS A 23 9.30 8.21 -8.23
C LYS A 23 9.31 6.73 -8.66
N VAL A 24 8.75 5.84 -7.84
CA VAL A 24 8.51 4.43 -8.23
C VAL A 24 7.61 4.39 -9.46
N ARG A 25 6.60 5.25 -9.53
CA ARG A 25 5.73 5.30 -10.69
C ARG A 25 6.47 5.74 -11.96
N GLY A 26 7.30 6.79 -11.86
CA GLY A 26 8.13 7.22 -12.98
C GLY A 26 9.12 6.15 -13.46
N MET A 27 9.66 5.34 -12.55
CA MET A 27 10.47 4.16 -12.89
C MET A 27 9.65 3.14 -13.71
N VAL A 28 8.45 2.81 -13.27
CA VAL A 28 7.58 1.86 -13.99
C VAL A 28 7.19 2.39 -15.36
N ASP A 29 6.78 3.66 -15.46
CA ASP A 29 6.38 4.28 -16.73
C ASP A 29 7.54 4.31 -17.74
N TYR A 30 8.78 4.41 -17.25
CA TYR A 30 9.99 4.33 -18.09
C TYR A 30 10.24 2.91 -18.60
N LEU A 31 10.10 1.90 -17.74
CA LEU A 31 10.37 0.50 -18.08
C LEU A 31 9.24 -0.14 -18.91
N TYR A 32 8.00 0.24 -18.63
CA TYR A 32 6.79 -0.29 -19.27
C TYR A 32 5.86 0.86 -19.68
N PRO A 33 6.17 1.54 -20.80
CA PRO A 33 5.32 2.60 -21.30
C PRO A 33 3.90 2.10 -21.55
N LYS A 34 2.87 2.88 -21.18
CA LYS A 34 1.43 2.59 -21.36
C LYS A 34 0.86 1.40 -20.58
N ILE A 35 1.66 0.77 -19.71
CA ILE A 35 1.19 -0.39 -18.94
C ILE A 35 -0.02 -0.09 -18.08
N GLU A 36 -0.18 1.15 -17.59
CA GLU A 36 -1.35 1.50 -16.79
C GLU A 36 -2.67 1.34 -17.56
N GLU A 37 -2.69 1.75 -18.85
CA GLU A 37 -3.89 1.61 -19.67
C GLU A 37 -4.24 0.14 -19.87
N GLU A 38 -3.23 -0.70 -20.15
CA GLU A 38 -3.38 -2.13 -20.39
C GLU A 38 -3.90 -2.88 -19.15
N VAL A 39 -3.34 -2.59 -17.99
CA VAL A 39 -3.64 -3.35 -16.76
C VAL A 39 -4.87 -2.84 -16.02
N ARG A 40 -5.41 -1.68 -16.42
CA ARG A 40 -6.64 -1.15 -15.83
C ARG A 40 -7.83 -2.04 -16.11
N GLU A 41 -7.95 -2.58 -17.32
CA GLU A 41 -9.03 -3.53 -17.66
C GLU A 41 -8.89 -4.83 -16.88
N ILE A 42 -7.66 -5.31 -16.72
CA ILE A 42 -7.34 -6.48 -15.89
C ILE A 42 -7.77 -6.24 -14.44
N PHE A 43 -7.43 -5.08 -13.87
CA PHE A 43 -7.88 -4.70 -12.54
C PHE A 43 -9.41 -4.70 -12.43
N VAL A 44 -10.10 -4.15 -13.42
CA VAL A 44 -11.56 -4.11 -13.44
C VAL A 44 -12.17 -5.50 -13.43
N HIS A 45 -11.65 -6.39 -14.26
CA HIS A 45 -12.14 -7.76 -14.36
C HIS A 45 -11.86 -8.57 -13.08
N GLN A 46 -10.64 -8.50 -12.54
CA GLN A 46 -10.26 -9.25 -11.33
C GLN A 46 -10.95 -8.74 -10.06
N ASN A 47 -11.37 -7.47 -10.03
CA ASN A 47 -11.95 -6.83 -8.85
C ASN A 47 -13.42 -6.44 -9.05
N GLU A 48 -14.11 -7.05 -10.01
CA GLU A 48 -15.45 -6.64 -10.46
C GLU A 48 -16.43 -6.44 -9.29
N ASN A 49 -16.46 -7.36 -8.34
CA ASN A 49 -17.33 -7.29 -7.16
C ASN A 49 -16.96 -6.14 -6.22
N ALA A 50 -15.67 -5.88 -6.01
CA ALA A 50 -15.21 -4.78 -5.18
C ALA A 50 -15.50 -3.42 -5.86
N ILE A 51 -15.36 -3.36 -7.18
CA ILE A 51 -15.58 -2.15 -7.98
C ILE A 51 -17.05 -1.75 -7.99
N LYS A 52 -17.99 -2.70 -8.05
CA LYS A 52 -19.44 -2.42 -7.93
C LYS A 52 -19.80 -1.68 -6.64
N ILE A 53 -18.97 -1.78 -5.59
CA ILE A 53 -19.19 -1.13 -4.29
C ILE A 53 -18.47 0.22 -4.21
N ILE A 54 -17.45 0.46 -5.04
CA ILE A 54 -16.71 1.73 -5.10
C ILE A 54 -17.57 2.80 -5.77
N LYS A 55 -18.07 3.75 -4.97
CA LYS A 55 -18.96 4.81 -5.47
C LYS A 55 -18.23 6.05 -5.98
N ARG A 56 -17.02 6.31 -5.50
CA ARG A 56 -16.28 7.54 -5.81
C ARG A 56 -15.11 7.24 -6.75
N LYS A 57 -14.96 8.06 -7.80
CA LYS A 57 -13.83 8.00 -8.74
C LYS A 57 -12.46 8.07 -8.03
N VAL A 58 -12.38 8.83 -6.93
CA VAL A 58 -11.15 8.93 -6.12
C VAL A 58 -10.78 7.61 -5.44
N ASP A 59 -11.76 6.88 -4.91
CA ASP A 59 -11.54 5.60 -4.24
C ASP A 59 -11.12 4.54 -5.27
N PHE A 60 -11.70 4.56 -6.47
CA PHE A 60 -11.28 3.69 -7.57
C PHE A 60 -9.81 3.92 -7.92
N ARG A 61 -9.42 5.17 -8.13
CA ARG A 61 -8.02 5.52 -8.45
C ARG A 61 -7.07 5.06 -7.34
N LEU A 62 -7.44 5.27 -6.08
CA LEU A 62 -6.62 4.83 -4.93
C LEU A 62 -6.50 3.30 -4.85
N ALA A 63 -7.60 2.58 -5.07
CA ALA A 63 -7.60 1.12 -5.11
C ALA A 63 -6.71 0.58 -6.23
N PHE A 64 -6.90 1.13 -7.44
CA PHE A 64 -6.12 0.75 -8.61
C PHE A 64 -4.64 1.05 -8.42
N HIS A 65 -4.26 2.24 -7.93
CA HIS A 65 -2.86 2.57 -7.69
C HIS A 65 -2.21 1.64 -6.66
N ALA A 66 -2.92 1.34 -5.56
CA ALA A 66 -2.38 0.42 -4.54
C ALA A 66 -2.21 -1.00 -5.09
N TRP A 67 -3.20 -1.50 -5.85
CA TRP A 67 -3.10 -2.79 -6.52
C TRP A 67 -1.96 -2.80 -7.55
N PHE A 68 -1.87 -1.80 -8.40
CA PHE A 68 -0.85 -1.69 -9.44
C PHE A 68 0.57 -1.70 -8.87
N LEU A 69 0.79 -1.01 -7.75
CA LEU A 69 2.13 -0.90 -7.18
C LEU A 69 2.53 -2.09 -6.30
N LEU A 70 1.57 -2.73 -5.62
CA LEU A 70 1.85 -3.74 -4.58
C LEU A 70 1.38 -5.16 -4.92
N LYS A 71 0.49 -5.32 -5.90
CA LYS A 71 -0.16 -6.60 -6.20
C LYS A 71 -0.02 -7.04 -7.66
N TYR A 72 0.00 -6.11 -8.62
CA TYR A 72 0.18 -6.46 -10.02
C TYR A 72 1.61 -6.94 -10.28
N GLU A 73 1.73 -8.16 -10.80
CA GLU A 73 3.00 -8.76 -11.18
C GLU A 73 3.31 -8.42 -12.64
N PHE A 74 4.47 -7.80 -12.85
CA PHE A 74 5.02 -7.55 -14.17
C PHE A 74 5.58 -8.86 -14.76
N PRO A 75 5.92 -8.90 -16.06
CA PRO A 75 6.39 -10.14 -16.72
C PRO A 75 7.60 -10.84 -16.06
N ASN A 76 8.34 -10.13 -15.20
CA ASN A 76 9.44 -10.66 -14.39
C ASN A 76 9.00 -11.22 -13.03
N GLU A 77 7.70 -11.43 -12.81
CA GLU A 77 7.09 -11.91 -11.57
C GLU A 77 7.32 -10.99 -10.34
N ALA A 78 7.70 -9.74 -10.57
CA ALA A 78 7.89 -8.74 -9.53
C ALA A 78 6.81 -7.65 -9.61
N THR A 79 6.40 -7.12 -8.47
CA THR A 79 5.60 -5.90 -8.36
C THR A 79 6.46 -4.65 -8.52
N ALA A 80 5.84 -3.50 -8.78
CA ALA A 80 6.57 -2.24 -8.92
C ALA A 80 7.45 -1.91 -7.70
N ILE A 81 6.95 -2.18 -6.49
CA ILE A 81 7.69 -1.91 -5.25
C ILE A 81 8.83 -2.91 -5.05
N GLU A 82 8.66 -4.19 -5.42
CA GLU A 82 9.74 -5.19 -5.40
C GLU A 82 10.84 -4.82 -6.40
N MET A 83 10.47 -4.40 -7.62
CA MET A 83 11.42 -3.87 -8.60
C MET A 83 12.19 -2.67 -8.04
N ALA A 84 11.48 -1.72 -7.40
CA ALA A 84 12.11 -0.56 -6.80
C ALA A 84 13.09 -0.92 -5.67
N ASP A 85 12.83 -1.98 -4.90
CA ASP A 85 13.74 -2.45 -3.85
C ASP A 85 15.01 -3.09 -4.43
N SER A 86 14.89 -3.76 -5.59
CA SER A 86 16.03 -4.41 -6.28
C SER A 86 17.00 -3.43 -6.96
N LEU A 87 16.56 -2.21 -7.28
CA LEU A 87 17.42 -1.23 -7.99
C LEU A 87 18.58 -0.71 -7.12
N PRO A 88 19.71 -0.31 -7.71
CA PRO A 88 20.82 0.26 -6.96
C PRO A 88 20.46 1.57 -6.23
N ILE A 89 21.25 1.90 -5.21
CA ILE A 89 21.07 3.07 -4.32
C ILE A 89 21.13 4.40 -5.10
N ASP A 90 21.72 4.41 -6.29
CA ASP A 90 21.83 5.62 -7.11
C ASP A 90 20.48 6.10 -7.63
N PHE A 91 19.51 5.19 -7.80
CA PHE A 91 18.15 5.58 -8.17
C PHE A 91 17.35 6.00 -6.93
N PHE A 92 17.46 5.29 -5.80
CA PHE A 92 16.74 5.60 -4.57
C PHE A 92 17.67 5.81 -3.37
N ASN A 93 17.54 6.96 -2.72
CA ASN A 93 18.32 7.25 -1.52
C ASN A 93 17.94 6.34 -0.34
N LYS A 94 18.73 6.37 0.73
CA LYS A 94 18.56 5.51 1.92
C LYS A 94 17.17 5.62 2.57
N ASN A 95 16.58 6.82 2.62
CA ASN A 95 15.26 7.02 3.20
C ASN A 95 14.17 6.48 2.27
N GLU A 96 14.30 6.68 0.95
CA GLU A 96 13.41 6.11 -0.05
C GLU A 96 13.44 4.57 -0.02
N LYS A 97 14.61 3.96 0.10
CA LYS A 97 14.75 2.51 0.30
C LYS A 97 14.08 2.03 1.58
N LYS A 98 14.22 2.76 2.68
CA LYS A 98 13.49 2.44 3.92
C LYS A 98 11.97 2.51 3.72
N MET A 99 11.47 3.51 2.99
CA MET A 99 10.05 3.60 2.65
C MET A 99 9.61 2.44 1.76
N ILE A 100 10.35 2.11 0.70
CA ILE A 100 10.08 0.95 -0.16
C ILE A 100 9.96 -0.33 0.66
N LYS A 101 10.89 -0.57 1.60
CA LYS A 101 10.81 -1.70 2.53
C LYS A 101 9.59 -1.67 3.44
N ASN A 102 9.17 -0.50 3.92
CA ASN A 102 7.93 -0.38 4.67
C ASN A 102 6.71 -0.71 3.81
N PHE A 103 6.72 -0.32 2.53
CA PHE A 103 5.68 -0.67 1.56
C PHE A 103 5.66 -2.16 1.22
N LEU A 104 6.81 -2.83 1.12
CA LEU A 104 6.85 -4.30 1.00
C LEU A 104 6.22 -5.00 2.21
N ASN A 105 6.43 -4.42 3.39
CA ASN A 105 5.87 -4.90 4.66
C ASN A 105 4.48 -4.31 4.98
N TYR A 106 3.71 -3.93 3.96
CA TYR A 106 2.34 -3.47 4.15
C TYR A 106 1.49 -4.55 4.82
N LYS A 107 0.44 -4.10 5.51
CA LYS A 107 -0.56 -5.00 6.10
C LYS A 107 -1.94 -4.69 5.59
N GLU A 108 -2.56 -5.67 4.96
CA GLU A 108 -3.98 -5.62 4.60
C GLU A 108 -4.79 -6.49 5.55
N SER A 109 -5.83 -5.91 6.15
CA SER A 109 -6.71 -6.64 7.05
C SER A 109 -8.10 -6.00 7.16
N LEU A 110 -8.95 -6.66 7.94
CA LEU A 110 -10.20 -6.13 8.44
C LEU A 110 -9.96 -5.57 9.84
N PHE A 111 -10.17 -4.28 10.00
CA PHE A 111 -9.96 -3.56 11.24
C PHE A 111 -11.27 -3.05 11.82
N GLU A 112 -11.28 -2.89 13.14
CA GLU A 112 -12.31 -2.17 13.87
C GLU A 112 -11.74 -0.84 14.39
N ILE A 113 -12.48 0.25 14.18
CA ILE A 113 -12.10 1.56 14.72
C ILE A 113 -12.46 1.63 16.19
N ILE A 114 -11.45 1.65 17.05
CA ILE A 114 -11.61 1.67 18.51
C ILE A 114 -11.75 3.09 19.02
N GLU A 115 -10.95 4.00 18.47
CA GLU A 115 -10.91 5.39 18.90
C GLU A 115 -10.61 6.30 17.71
N ILE A 116 -11.21 7.48 17.73
CA ILE A 116 -10.92 8.56 16.80
C ILE A 116 -10.49 9.75 17.66
N SER A 117 -9.35 10.32 17.33
CA SER A 117 -8.82 11.54 17.94
C SER A 117 -9.83 12.70 17.88
N LYS A 118 -9.70 13.66 18.79
CA LYS A 118 -10.60 14.83 18.87
C LYS A 118 -10.57 15.69 17.61
N ASP A 119 -9.42 15.78 16.95
CA ASP A 119 -9.24 16.50 15.69
C ASP A 119 -9.65 15.68 14.44
N LYS A 120 -10.05 14.41 14.65
CA LYS A 120 -10.53 13.46 13.64
C LYS A 120 -9.50 13.10 12.59
N ARG A 121 -8.21 13.19 12.92
CA ARG A 121 -7.10 12.89 11.99
C ARG A 121 -6.43 11.56 12.28
N ASP A 122 -6.33 11.23 13.56
CA ASP A 122 -5.71 10.00 14.02
C ASP A 122 -6.75 8.96 14.46
N TYR A 123 -6.46 7.70 14.18
CA TYR A 123 -7.33 6.57 14.48
C TYR A 123 -6.56 5.51 15.25
N LYS A 124 -7.16 4.98 16.33
CA LYS A 124 -6.72 3.69 16.88
C LYS A 124 -7.60 2.60 16.29
N ILE A 125 -6.97 1.65 15.60
CA ILE A 125 -7.67 0.55 14.96
C ILE A 125 -7.18 -0.78 15.51
N LYS A 126 -8.08 -1.74 15.66
CA LYS A 126 -7.78 -3.10 16.08
C LYS A 126 -7.88 -4.02 14.89
N ASP A 127 -6.83 -4.78 14.60
CA ASP A 127 -6.89 -5.83 13.60
C ASP A 127 -7.75 -7.00 14.11
N LEU A 128 -8.74 -7.40 13.35
CA LEU A 128 -9.60 -8.52 13.71
C LEU A 128 -8.94 -9.88 13.45
N LEU A 129 -7.84 -9.93 12.69
CA LEU A 129 -7.06 -11.13 12.41
C LEU A 129 -6.13 -11.49 13.58
N ASP A 130 -5.22 -10.60 13.97
CA ASP A 130 -4.20 -10.85 15.01
C ASP A 130 -4.41 -10.09 16.33
N LYS A 131 -5.47 -9.28 16.41
CA LYS A 131 -5.85 -8.49 17.60
C LYS A 131 -4.89 -7.36 17.97
N HIS A 132 -3.85 -7.10 17.17
CA HIS A 132 -2.95 -5.98 17.40
C HIS A 132 -3.68 -4.64 17.22
N ILE A 133 -3.23 -3.62 17.97
CA ILE A 133 -3.78 -2.27 17.91
C ILE A 133 -2.76 -1.35 17.26
N TYR A 134 -3.18 -0.65 16.21
CA TYR A 134 -2.35 0.27 15.46
C TYR A 134 -2.81 1.72 15.67
N LEU A 135 -1.86 2.63 15.79
CA LEU A 135 -2.09 4.06 15.68
C LEU A 135 -1.89 4.49 14.23
N ILE A 136 -2.96 5.00 13.61
CA ILE A 136 -2.96 5.48 12.24
C ILE A 136 -2.96 7.00 12.24
N LYS A 137 -1.93 7.61 11.66
CA LYS A 137 -1.81 9.05 11.42
C LYS A 137 -1.85 9.29 9.91
N THR A 138 -3.01 9.71 9.39
CA THR A 138 -3.16 9.97 7.96
C THR A 138 -3.33 11.47 7.69
N PHE A 139 -2.61 11.95 6.68
CA PHE A 139 -2.53 13.37 6.34
C PHE A 139 -3.78 13.94 5.64
N ASP A 140 -4.60 13.09 5.00
CA ASP A 140 -5.84 13.52 4.35
C ASP A 140 -6.74 12.31 4.03
N LEU A 141 -7.67 11.97 4.93
CA LEU A 141 -8.68 10.95 4.66
C LEU A 141 -10.06 11.60 4.49
N PRO A 142 -10.63 11.64 3.27
CA PRO A 142 -11.93 12.27 3.05
C PRO A 142 -13.09 11.46 3.65
N ALA A 143 -12.86 10.22 4.10
CA ALA A 143 -13.87 9.37 4.68
C ALA A 143 -14.10 9.69 6.17
N ARG A 144 -15.37 9.98 6.53
CA ARG A 144 -15.77 10.15 7.93
C ARG A 144 -16.12 8.79 8.53
N PHE A 145 -15.21 8.24 9.30
CA PHE A 145 -15.48 7.01 10.03
C PHE A 145 -16.11 7.26 11.40
N LEU A 146 -16.69 6.21 11.97
CA LEU A 146 -17.26 6.20 13.31
C LEU A 146 -16.59 5.12 14.15
N LYS A 147 -16.54 5.33 15.46
CA LYS A 147 -16.12 4.31 16.42
C LYS A 147 -17.01 3.06 16.28
N GLY A 148 -16.39 1.88 16.34
CA GLY A 148 -17.03 0.57 16.17
C GLY A 148 -17.27 0.16 14.71
N MET A 149 -16.94 1.03 13.75
CA MET A 149 -17.06 0.72 12.32
C MET A 149 -15.98 -0.28 11.90
N LEU A 150 -16.37 -1.20 11.01
CA LEU A 150 -15.46 -2.13 10.36
C LEU A 150 -14.90 -1.51 9.09
N ILE A 151 -13.60 -1.59 8.91
CA ILE A 151 -12.92 -1.13 7.70
C ILE A 151 -12.02 -2.23 7.13
N LYS A 152 -12.10 -2.52 5.83
CA LYS A 152 -11.05 -3.24 5.11
C LYS A 152 -10.08 -2.19 4.58
N ALA A 153 -8.81 -2.31 4.95
CA ALA A 153 -7.81 -1.31 4.63
C ALA A 153 -6.43 -1.95 4.47
N MET A 154 -5.54 -1.20 3.83
CA MET A 154 -4.12 -1.43 3.86
C MET A 154 -3.46 -0.37 4.75
N ILE A 155 -2.57 -0.80 5.63
CA ILE A 155 -1.75 0.08 6.46
C ILE A 155 -0.27 -0.12 6.13
N VAL A 156 0.46 0.99 6.09
CA VAL A 156 1.90 1.02 5.81
C VAL A 156 2.57 1.82 6.92
N LYS A 157 3.77 1.40 7.33
CA LYS A 157 4.55 2.09 8.34
C LYS A 157 5.24 3.32 7.73
N SER A 158 5.13 4.49 8.35
CA SER A 158 5.83 5.70 7.92
C SER A 158 7.31 5.66 8.33
N LEU A 159 8.09 6.63 7.84
CA LEU A 159 9.48 6.80 8.30
C LEU A 159 9.59 7.07 9.80
N ASP A 160 8.59 7.75 10.36
CA ASP A 160 8.49 8.15 11.77
C ASP A 160 7.95 7.05 12.69
N ASN A 161 7.79 5.83 12.17
CA ASN A 161 7.27 4.64 12.85
C ASN A 161 5.78 4.63 13.22
N ASP A 162 5.02 5.63 12.82
CA ASP A 162 3.55 5.56 12.83
C ASP A 162 3.04 4.72 11.65
N TYR A 163 1.74 4.45 11.60
CA TYR A 163 1.10 3.83 10.44
C TYR A 163 0.20 4.84 9.73
N PHE A 164 -0.02 4.66 8.43
CA PHE A 164 -1.00 5.42 7.65
C PHE A 164 -1.82 4.49 6.77
N PHE A 165 -3.03 4.91 6.40
CA PHE A 165 -3.82 4.18 5.40
C PHE A 165 -3.26 4.41 4.00
N TYR A 166 -3.09 3.33 3.24
CA TYR A 166 -2.69 3.37 1.84
C TYR A 166 -3.75 2.74 0.93
N GLY A 167 -3.96 3.33 -0.25
CA GLY A 167 -5.00 2.89 -1.17
C GLY A 167 -6.42 3.20 -0.70
N ALA A 168 -7.39 2.40 -1.16
CA ALA A 168 -8.79 2.58 -0.79
C ALA A 168 -9.09 1.98 0.59
N VAL A 169 -9.86 2.71 1.40
CA VAL A 169 -10.40 2.21 2.67
C VAL A 169 -11.89 1.96 2.51
N GLN A 170 -12.29 0.70 2.67
CA GLN A 170 -13.68 0.28 2.54
C GLN A 170 -14.32 0.18 3.90
N SER A 171 -15.34 0.99 4.18
CA SER A 171 -16.12 0.92 5.41
C SER A 171 -17.38 0.08 5.24
N PHE A 172 -17.74 -0.68 6.26
CA PHE A 172 -18.94 -1.50 6.26
C PHE A 172 -19.89 -1.13 7.40
N ASN A 173 -21.16 -0.98 7.07
CA ASN A 173 -22.25 -0.88 8.02
C ASN A 173 -23.11 -2.15 7.91
N ILE A 174 -23.01 -3.05 8.90
CA ILE A 174 -23.48 -4.43 8.75
C ILE A 174 -24.40 -4.84 9.89
N LYS A 175 -25.59 -5.35 9.51
CA LYS A 175 -26.57 -5.93 10.43
C LYS A 175 -26.10 -7.27 11.02
N ASN A 176 -25.58 -8.20 10.20
CA ASN A 176 -25.03 -9.49 10.66
C ASN A 176 -23.49 -9.48 10.72
N ARG A 177 -22.97 -8.82 11.75
CA ARG A 177 -21.53 -8.54 11.92
C ARG A 177 -20.67 -9.82 12.00
N LYS A 178 -21.15 -10.88 12.65
CA LYS A 178 -20.36 -12.09 12.93
C LYS A 178 -20.06 -12.90 11.66
N ASN A 179 -21.08 -13.16 10.84
CA ASN A 179 -20.89 -13.92 9.60
C ASN A 179 -20.01 -13.17 8.60
N PHE A 180 -20.24 -11.86 8.45
CA PHE A 180 -19.42 -11.04 7.57
C PHE A 180 -17.93 -11.04 7.97
N ILE A 181 -17.62 -10.85 9.26
CA ILE A 181 -16.23 -10.89 9.74
C ILE A 181 -15.59 -12.23 9.36
N LYS A 182 -16.30 -13.35 9.54
CA LYS A 182 -15.79 -14.68 9.23
C LYS A 182 -15.44 -14.84 7.74
N GLU A 183 -16.33 -14.40 6.85
CA GLU A 183 -16.14 -14.50 5.40
C GLU A 183 -14.98 -13.63 4.91
N ILE A 184 -14.95 -12.36 5.32
CA ILE A 184 -13.90 -11.44 4.90
C ILE A 184 -12.53 -11.85 5.44
N LEU A 185 -12.44 -12.29 6.70
CA LEU A 185 -11.18 -12.78 7.25
C LEU A 185 -10.68 -14.04 6.53
N LYS A 186 -11.58 -14.90 6.01
CA LYS A 186 -11.18 -16.06 5.21
C LYS A 186 -10.53 -15.62 3.90
N LEU A 187 -11.11 -14.65 3.19
CA LEU A 187 -10.54 -14.10 1.95
C LEU A 187 -9.17 -13.45 2.20
N ILE A 188 -9.06 -12.62 3.24
CA ILE A 188 -7.81 -11.96 3.61
C ILE A 188 -6.71 -12.99 3.94
N LYS A 189 -7.05 -14.08 4.64
CA LYS A 189 -6.09 -15.15 4.93
C LYS A 189 -5.55 -15.82 3.66
N ILE A 190 -6.41 -16.03 2.66
CA ILE A 190 -6.00 -16.60 1.36
C ILE A 190 -5.06 -15.64 0.64
N GLU A 191 -5.43 -14.35 0.53
CA GLU A 191 -4.58 -13.32 -0.08
C GLU A 191 -3.20 -13.23 0.61
N ASN A 192 -3.18 -13.23 1.95
CA ASN A 192 -1.94 -13.17 2.73
C ASN A 192 -1.08 -14.43 2.54
N LYS A 193 -1.69 -15.60 2.32
CA LYS A 193 -0.94 -16.84 2.04
C LYS A 193 -0.26 -16.76 0.68
N ILE A 194 -0.99 -16.35 -0.36
CA ILE A 194 -0.46 -16.18 -1.72
C ILE A 194 0.71 -15.19 -1.72
N ARG A 195 0.57 -14.05 -1.00
CA ARG A 195 1.64 -13.06 -0.85
C ARG A 195 2.89 -13.64 -0.21
N LYS A 196 2.75 -14.42 0.88
CA LYS A 196 3.90 -15.05 1.55
C LYS A 196 4.58 -16.11 0.68
N GLU A 197 3.79 -16.89 -0.06
CA GLU A 197 4.32 -17.86 -1.03
C GLU A 197 5.12 -17.15 -2.13
N ARG A 198 4.72 -15.94 -2.55
CA ARG A 198 5.51 -15.09 -3.46
C ARG A 198 6.80 -14.58 -2.81
N GLU A 199 6.72 -14.01 -1.60
CA GLU A 199 7.89 -13.53 -0.85
C GLU A 199 8.95 -14.63 -0.71
N ASN A 200 8.54 -15.88 -0.46
CA ASN A 200 9.46 -17.02 -0.37
C ASN A 200 10.13 -17.39 -1.71
N ARG A 201 9.39 -17.35 -2.83
CA ARG A 201 9.96 -17.63 -4.17
C ARG A 201 11.06 -16.64 -4.55
N ILE A 202 10.90 -15.37 -4.19
CA ILE A 202 11.90 -14.33 -4.43
C ILE A 202 13.19 -14.62 -3.63
N ILE A 203 13.06 -15.02 -2.36
CA ILE A 203 14.21 -15.39 -1.51
C ILE A 203 14.97 -16.59 -2.08
N GLU A 204 14.27 -17.61 -2.57
CA GLU A 204 14.89 -18.79 -3.19
C GLU A 204 15.72 -18.42 -4.43
N TRP A 205 15.19 -17.54 -5.29
CA TRP A 205 15.92 -17.00 -6.45
C TRP A 205 17.17 -16.18 -6.08
N GLU A 206 17.11 -15.37 -5.01
CA GLU A 206 18.27 -14.59 -4.55
C GLU A 206 19.38 -15.48 -3.97
N ILE A 207 19.02 -16.57 -3.28
CA ILE A 207 19.98 -17.56 -2.77
C ILE A 207 20.71 -18.24 -3.93
N ASP A 208 20.01 -18.63 -4.99
CA ASP A 208 20.61 -19.30 -6.16
C ASP A 208 21.59 -18.39 -6.92
N LYS A 209 21.29 -17.08 -7.05
CA LYS A 209 22.24 -16.10 -7.60
C LYS A 209 23.49 -15.93 -6.73
N GLY A 210 23.32 -15.94 -5.40
CA GLY A 210 24.42 -15.84 -4.44
C GLY A 210 25.34 -17.06 -4.40
N GLN A 211 24.84 -18.25 -4.75
CA GLN A 211 25.64 -19.47 -4.84
C GLN A 211 26.38 -19.59 -6.18
N ASN A 212 25.79 -19.12 -7.29
CA ASN A 212 26.44 -19.14 -8.60
C ASN A 212 27.55 -18.08 -8.74
N SER A 213 27.39 -16.90 -8.12
CA SER A 213 28.43 -15.85 -8.10
C SER A 213 29.67 -16.20 -7.25
N LYS A 214 29.58 -17.17 -6.33
CA LYS A 214 30.73 -17.69 -5.56
C LYS A 214 31.53 -18.77 -6.30
N LYS A 215 31.03 -19.29 -7.41
CA LYS A 215 31.75 -20.29 -8.24
C LYS A 215 32.62 -19.66 -9.33
N GLU A 216 32.55 -18.34 -9.53
CA GLU A 216 33.33 -17.60 -10.54
C GLU A 216 34.45 -16.74 -9.92
N SER A 217 35.14 -17.26 -8.90
CA SER A 217 36.47 -16.74 -8.53
C SER A 217 37.52 -17.60 -9.23
N PRO A 218 38.22 -17.11 -10.27
CA PRO A 218 39.17 -17.92 -11.01
C PRO A 218 40.40 -18.18 -10.15
N SER A 219 40.72 -19.46 -10.00
CA SER A 219 42.03 -19.94 -9.55
C SER A 219 43.10 -19.29 -10.43
N GLN A 220 43.92 -18.42 -9.82
CA GLN A 220 45.20 -17.99 -10.40
C GLN A 220 46.24 -19.11 -10.27
#